data_AF-A0AAU5QNV8-F1
#
_entry.id   AF-A0AAU5QNV8-F1
#
_cell.length_a   1.000
_cell.length_b   1.000
_cell.length_c   1.000
_cell.angle_alpha   90.00
_cell.angle_beta   90.00
_cell.angle_gamma   90.00
#
_symmetry.space_group_name_H-M   'P 1'
#
loop_
_entity.id
_entity.type
_entity.pdbx_description
1 polymer ?
#
loop_
_entity_poly.entity_id
_entity_poly.type
_entity_poly.pdbx_seq_one_letter_code
_entity_poly.pdbx_strand_id
1 'polypeptide(L)'
;MSHPDFELYDNVGRTTEQIHAYNTNTPTIDDLHRRAHHYARPFLNEVPLPSPAPVIAASRERLTQAKDTDQFNAVLDQALTGENGALDEIHNTLKAAAAWCEKHNWPEQAHRYRVHADRVFNLAWSLSGLGTEHLAAAYDRPVSRPAAPHQPAKTPGLPPATTPRPGEAGPTR
;
A
#
# COMPACT_ATOMS: atom_id res chain seq x y z
N MET A 1 -25.98 -28.64 31.50
CA MET A 1 -26.86 -27.46 31.38
C MET A 1 -26.46 -26.74 30.10
N SER A 2 -27.33 -26.71 29.10
CA SER A 2 -27.12 -25.97 27.84
C SER A 2 -27.23 -24.48 28.18
N HIS A 3 -26.16 -23.72 27.94
CA HIS A 3 -26.19 -22.27 28.10
C HIS A 3 -27.00 -21.71 26.92
N PRO A 4 -27.97 -20.80 27.14
CA PRO A 4 -28.81 -20.26 26.07
C PRO A 4 -28.03 -19.49 24.99
N ASP A 5 -26.75 -19.21 25.23
CA ASP A 5 -25.84 -18.53 24.30
C ASP A 5 -25.08 -19.50 23.37
N PHE A 6 -25.18 -20.82 23.59
CA PHE A 6 -24.50 -21.84 22.80
C PHE A 6 -25.54 -22.76 22.14
N GLU A 7 -25.82 -22.50 20.87
CA GLU A 7 -26.72 -23.34 20.09
C GLU A 7 -26.12 -24.75 19.92
N LEU A 8 -26.95 -25.77 20.13
CA LEU A 8 -26.59 -27.13 19.79
C LEU A 8 -26.62 -27.24 18.26
N TYR A 9 -25.45 -27.15 17.61
CA TYR A 9 -25.35 -27.25 16.15
C TYR A 9 -25.92 -28.59 15.65
N ASP A 10 -26.65 -28.62 14.53
CA ASP A 10 -27.07 -29.87 13.88
C ASP A 10 -25.81 -30.67 13.43
N ASN A 11 -25.88 -31.99 13.47
CA ASN A 11 -24.72 -32.89 13.29
C ASN A 11 -24.36 -33.12 11.81
N VAL A 12 -25.17 -32.64 10.86
CA VAL A 12 -24.92 -32.83 9.42
C VAL A 12 -24.20 -31.60 8.85
N GLY A 13 -22.94 -31.78 8.41
CA GLY A 13 -22.16 -30.73 7.74
C GLY A 13 -21.28 -29.85 8.65
N ARG A 14 -20.98 -30.29 9.88
CA ARG A 14 -20.18 -29.50 10.84
C ARG A 14 -18.74 -29.26 10.37
N THR A 15 -18.22 -28.08 10.69
CA THR A 15 -16.78 -27.81 10.64
C THR A 15 -16.07 -28.54 11.78
N THR A 16 -14.76 -28.79 11.64
CA THR A 16 -13.93 -29.41 12.68
C THR A 16 -14.05 -28.68 14.02
N GLU A 17 -14.17 -27.35 13.99
CA GLU A 17 -14.33 -26.51 15.17
C GLU A 17 -15.66 -26.75 15.90
N GLN A 18 -16.77 -26.89 15.18
CA GLN A 18 -18.09 -27.17 15.76
C GLN A 18 -18.17 -28.57 16.37
N ILE A 19 -17.49 -29.56 15.78
CA ILE A 19 -17.37 -30.91 16.34
C ILE A 19 -16.57 -30.87 17.65
N HIS A 20 -15.43 -30.17 17.66
CA HIS A 20 -14.61 -30.02 18.85
C HIS A 20 -15.39 -29.29 19.96
N ALA A 21 -16.00 -28.16 19.65
CA ALA A 21 -16.81 -27.36 20.58
C ALA A 21 -17.93 -28.18 21.26
N TYR A 22 -18.63 -29.01 20.49
CA TYR A 22 -19.63 -29.94 21.01
C TYR A 22 -19.03 -30.99 21.96
N ASN A 23 -17.87 -31.55 21.61
CA ASN A 23 -17.21 -32.59 22.41
C ASN A 23 -16.55 -32.04 23.69
N THR A 24 -16.02 -30.83 23.65
CA THR A 24 -15.36 -30.18 24.80
C THR A 24 -16.28 -29.27 25.59
N ASN A 25 -17.53 -29.09 25.14
CA ASN A 25 -18.50 -28.17 25.72
C ASN A 25 -17.93 -26.75 25.87
N THR A 26 -17.16 -26.32 24.87
CA THR A 26 -16.57 -24.97 24.79
C THR A 26 -17.15 -24.22 23.59
N PRO A 27 -17.35 -22.89 23.68
CA PRO A 27 -17.83 -22.10 22.56
C PRO A 27 -16.88 -22.14 21.36
N THR A 28 -17.43 -22.00 20.15
CA THR A 28 -16.66 -21.68 18.94
C THR A 28 -16.19 -20.24 18.97
N ILE A 29 -15.26 -19.86 18.08
CA ILE A 29 -14.86 -18.46 17.88
C ILE A 29 -16.07 -17.60 17.51
N ASP A 30 -16.94 -18.08 16.63
CA ASP A 30 -18.15 -17.37 16.21
C ASP A 30 -19.12 -17.15 17.39
N ASP A 31 -19.24 -18.13 18.28
CA ASP A 31 -20.02 -18.01 19.53
C ASP A 31 -19.49 -16.88 20.40
N LEU A 32 -18.17 -16.79 20.57
CA LEU A 32 -17.53 -15.74 21.36
C LEU A 32 -17.77 -14.35 20.76
N HIS A 33 -17.67 -14.20 19.43
CA HIS A 33 -17.94 -12.94 18.74
C HIS A 33 -19.41 -12.52 18.86
N ARG A 34 -20.34 -13.44 18.58
CA ARG A 34 -21.78 -13.18 18.70
C ARG A 34 -22.14 -12.75 20.12
N ARG A 35 -21.60 -13.43 21.12
CA ARG A 35 -21.81 -13.09 22.54
C ARG A 35 -21.27 -11.70 22.86
N ALA A 36 -20.04 -11.39 22.45
CA ALA A 36 -19.44 -10.07 22.66
C ALA A 36 -20.28 -8.95 22.04
N HIS A 37 -20.73 -9.12 20.79
CA HIS A 37 -21.60 -8.16 20.12
C HIS A 37 -22.95 -7.97 20.82
N HIS A 38 -23.57 -9.07 21.26
CA HIS A 38 -24.85 -9.01 21.95
C HIS A 38 -24.75 -8.16 23.23
N TYR A 39 -23.77 -8.44 24.09
CA TYR A 39 -23.59 -7.72 25.35
C TYR A 39 -23.05 -6.30 25.18
N ALA A 40 -22.27 -6.03 24.12
CA ALA A 40 -21.78 -4.69 23.80
C ALA A 40 -22.82 -3.81 23.10
N ARG A 41 -23.97 -4.36 22.66
CA ARG A 41 -24.97 -3.62 21.87
C ARG A 41 -25.44 -2.31 22.51
N PRO A 42 -25.75 -2.24 23.83
CA PRO A 42 -26.12 -0.96 24.45
C PRO A 42 -25.01 0.09 24.33
N PHE A 43 -23.76 -0.28 24.62
CA PHE A 43 -22.61 0.60 24.51
C PHE A 43 -22.37 1.08 23.08
N LEU A 44 -22.45 0.18 22.10
CA LEU A 44 -22.28 0.52 20.68
C LEU A 44 -23.39 1.44 20.14
N ASN A 45 -24.60 1.38 20.71
CA ASN A 45 -25.69 2.27 20.37
C ASN A 45 -25.52 3.67 20.99
N GLU A 46 -24.92 3.76 22.17
CA GLU A 46 -24.63 5.04 22.84
C GLU A 46 -23.45 5.78 22.19
N VAL A 47 -22.44 5.03 21.74
CA VAL A 47 -21.23 5.56 21.12
C VAL A 47 -21.05 4.97 19.72
N PRO A 48 -21.82 5.42 18.72
CA PRO A 48 -21.72 4.89 17.37
C PRO A 48 -20.35 5.23 16.78
N LEU A 49 -19.65 4.22 16.28
CA LEU A 49 -18.41 4.40 15.55
C LEU A 49 -18.71 4.68 14.07
N PRO A 50 -18.13 5.72 13.47
CA PRO A 50 -18.27 5.94 12.04
C PRO A 50 -17.62 4.79 11.26
N SER A 51 -18.22 4.41 10.13
CA SER A 51 -17.61 3.42 9.26
C SER A 51 -16.33 3.99 8.62
N PRO A 52 -15.20 3.27 8.64
CA PRO A 52 -13.99 3.70 7.94
C PRO A 52 -14.07 3.48 6.41
N ALA A 53 -15.03 2.67 5.94
CA ALA A 53 -15.12 2.28 4.53
C ALA A 53 -15.27 3.45 3.54
N PRO A 54 -16.09 4.49 3.80
CA PRO A 54 -16.20 5.64 2.91
C PRO A 54 -14.88 6.41 2.76
N VAL A 55 -14.11 6.58 3.84
CA VAL A 55 -12.82 7.27 3.82
C VAL A 55 -11.82 6.50 2.96
N ILE A 56 -11.72 5.18 3.18
CA ILE A 56 -10.83 4.31 2.39
C ILE A 56 -11.26 4.29 0.91
N ALA A 57 -12.56 4.24 0.63
CA ALA A 57 -13.08 4.27 -0.73
C ALA A 57 -12.75 5.58 -1.45
N ALA A 58 -12.88 6.72 -0.77
CA ALA A 58 -12.54 8.04 -1.32
C ALA A 58 -11.04 8.15 -1.62
N SER A 59 -10.18 7.65 -0.73
CA SER A 59 -8.72 7.62 -0.97
C SER A 59 -8.37 6.77 -2.19
N ARG A 60 -9.01 5.59 -2.35
CA ARG A 60 -8.83 4.73 -3.52
C ARG A 60 -9.27 5.43 -4.81
N GLU A 61 -10.40 6.13 -4.80
CA GLU A 61 -10.87 6.89 -5.97
C GLU A 61 -9.87 8.00 -6.35
N ARG A 62 -9.38 8.78 -5.39
CA ARG A 62 -8.38 9.83 -5.62
C ARG A 62 -7.09 9.29 -6.24
N LEU A 63 -6.63 8.11 -5.81
CA LEU A 63 -5.46 7.46 -6.42
C LEU A 63 -5.67 7.17 -7.91
N THR A 64 -6.88 6.79 -8.33
CA THR A 64 -7.18 6.55 -9.76
C THR A 64 -7.23 7.83 -10.60
N GLN A 65 -7.41 8.98 -9.96
CA GLN A 65 -7.50 10.30 -10.61
C GLN A 65 -6.17 11.06 -10.59
N ALA A 66 -5.17 10.58 -9.84
CA ALA A 66 -3.85 11.18 -9.76
C ALA A 66 -3.18 11.21 -11.15
N LYS A 67 -2.70 12.39 -11.55
CA LYS A 67 -2.15 12.63 -12.89
C LYS A 67 -0.64 12.53 -12.97
N ASP A 68 0.03 12.62 -11.82
CA ASP A 68 1.47 12.62 -11.70
C ASP A 68 1.90 11.96 -10.38
N THR A 69 3.21 11.74 -10.26
CA THR A 69 3.83 11.08 -9.11
C THR A 69 3.64 11.88 -7.81
N ASP A 70 3.62 13.22 -7.88
CA ASP A 70 3.43 14.07 -6.70
C ASP A 70 2.03 13.90 -6.12
N GLN A 71 0.99 13.97 -6.97
CA GLN A 71 -0.40 13.75 -6.60
C GLN A 71 -0.62 12.34 -6.03
N PHE A 72 -0.03 11.32 -6.66
CA PHE A 72 -0.14 9.94 -6.19
C PHE A 72 0.45 9.77 -4.78
N ASN A 73 1.67 10.27 -4.56
CA ASN A 73 2.32 10.15 -3.25
C ASN A 73 1.64 11.00 -2.18
N ALA A 74 1.15 12.21 -2.51
CA ALA A 74 0.41 13.04 -1.56
C ALA A 74 -0.90 12.36 -1.09
N VAL A 75 -1.62 11.70 -2.00
CA VAL A 75 -2.84 10.95 -1.63
C VAL A 75 -2.50 9.74 -0.76
N LEU A 76 -1.45 8.98 -1.07
CA LEU A 76 -1.02 7.86 -0.24
C LEU A 76 -0.57 8.31 1.15
N ASP A 77 0.22 9.38 1.21
CA ASP A 77 0.71 9.92 2.47
C ASP A 77 -0.45 10.34 3.35
N GLN A 78 -1.34 11.19 2.83
CA GLN A 78 -2.53 11.63 3.57
C GLN A 78 -3.42 10.46 4.00
N ALA A 79 -3.58 9.43 3.17
CA ALA A 79 -4.48 8.32 3.47
C ALA A 79 -3.90 7.33 4.49
N LEU A 80 -2.58 7.09 4.47
CA LEU A 80 -1.97 5.96 5.17
C LEU A 80 -0.92 6.36 6.19
N THR A 81 0.03 7.23 5.83
CA THR A 81 1.29 7.41 6.58
C THR A 81 1.47 8.78 7.24
N GLY A 82 0.71 9.78 6.81
CA GLY A 82 0.75 11.13 7.36
C GLY A 82 0.12 11.22 8.75
N GLU A 83 0.15 12.42 9.33
CA GLU A 83 -0.47 12.71 10.62
C GLU A 83 -1.99 12.45 10.56
N ASN A 84 -2.50 11.59 11.45
CA ASN A 84 -3.87 11.06 11.42
C ASN A 84 -4.21 10.20 10.18
N GLY A 85 -3.20 9.69 9.48
CA GLY A 85 -3.37 8.66 8.45
C GLY A 85 -3.88 7.34 9.05
N ALA A 86 -4.44 6.47 8.23
CA ALA A 86 -5.09 5.25 8.71
C ALA A 86 -4.15 4.36 9.55
N LEU A 87 -2.86 4.28 9.23
CA LEU A 87 -1.92 3.46 9.99
C LEU A 87 -1.57 4.08 11.34
N ASP A 88 -1.50 5.40 11.45
CA ASP A 88 -1.29 6.06 12.74
C ASP A 88 -2.51 5.88 13.65
N GLU A 89 -3.73 6.02 13.11
CA GLU A 89 -4.96 5.77 13.87
C GLU A 89 -5.09 4.32 14.34
N ILE A 90 -4.71 3.35 13.50
CA ILE A 90 -4.67 1.94 13.90
C ILE A 90 -3.62 1.72 15.00
N HIS A 91 -2.43 2.29 14.85
CA HIS A 91 -1.36 2.22 15.86
C HIS A 91 -1.83 2.80 17.21
N ASN A 92 -2.46 3.98 17.22
CA ASN A 92 -2.99 4.61 18.42
C ASN A 92 -4.16 3.82 19.04
N THR A 93 -5.03 3.24 18.22
CA THR A 93 -6.12 2.36 18.68
C THR A 93 -5.57 1.10 19.36
N LEU A 94 -4.52 0.48 18.81
CA LEU A 94 -3.87 -0.69 19.42
C LEU A 94 -3.19 -0.33 20.74
N LYS A 95 -2.59 0.86 20.85
CA LYS A 95 -2.04 1.36 22.12
C LYS A 95 -3.13 1.60 23.16
N ALA A 96 -4.28 2.13 22.77
CA ALA A 96 -5.43 2.28 23.65
C ALA A 96 -5.97 0.92 24.13
N ALA A 97 -6.03 -0.09 23.24
CA ALA A 97 -6.40 -1.45 23.60
C ALA A 97 -5.40 -2.06 24.60
N ALA A 98 -4.10 -1.89 24.38
CA ALA A 98 -3.07 -2.34 25.32
C ALA A 98 -3.23 -1.69 26.69
N ALA A 99 -3.40 -0.37 26.75
CA ALA A 99 -3.61 0.36 28.00
C ALA A 99 -4.88 -0.10 28.74
N TRP A 100 -5.96 -0.39 28.00
CA TRP A 100 -7.17 -0.97 28.57
C TRP A 100 -6.90 -2.35 29.18
N CYS A 101 -6.17 -3.22 28.47
CA CYS A 101 -5.79 -4.54 28.98
C CYS A 101 -4.97 -4.45 30.27
N GLU A 102 -4.01 -3.52 30.36
CA GLU A 102 -3.22 -3.33 31.58
C GLU A 102 -4.07 -2.89 32.76
N LYS A 103 -4.96 -1.92 32.54
CA LYS A 103 -5.89 -1.45 33.57
C LYS A 103 -6.80 -2.58 34.10
N HIS A 104 -7.05 -3.61 33.30
CA HIS A 104 -7.89 -4.75 33.65
C HIS A 104 -7.11 -6.03 33.99
N ASN A 105 -5.80 -5.92 34.28
CA ASN A 105 -4.93 -7.03 34.68
C ASN A 105 -4.78 -8.15 33.61
N TRP A 106 -4.72 -7.77 32.33
CA TRP A 106 -4.42 -8.67 31.20
C TRP A 106 -3.06 -8.35 30.55
N PRO A 107 -1.93 -8.57 31.25
CA PRO A 107 -0.61 -8.11 30.81
C PRO A 107 -0.11 -8.81 29.54
N GLU A 108 -0.39 -10.11 29.37
CA GLU A 108 -0.01 -10.84 28.15
C GLU A 108 -0.73 -10.26 26.92
N GLN A 109 -2.02 -9.98 27.05
CA GLN A 109 -2.80 -9.42 25.96
C GLN A 109 -2.39 -7.97 25.67
N ALA A 110 -2.08 -7.18 26.71
CA ALA A 110 -1.50 -5.86 26.54
C ALA A 110 -0.18 -5.89 25.76
N HIS A 111 0.71 -6.82 26.08
CA HIS A 111 1.96 -7.02 25.35
C HIS A 111 1.70 -7.37 23.88
N ARG A 112 0.76 -8.29 23.60
CA ARG A 112 0.37 -8.65 22.23
C ARG A 112 -0.12 -7.43 21.44
N TYR A 113 -1.01 -6.61 22.01
CA TYR A 113 -1.47 -5.39 21.35
C TYR A 113 -0.34 -4.40 21.05
N ARG A 114 0.63 -4.22 21.96
CA ARG A 114 1.83 -3.40 21.71
C ARG A 114 2.67 -3.91 20.56
N VAL A 115 2.95 -5.22 20.54
CA VAL A 115 3.71 -5.83 19.43
C VAL A 115 3.02 -5.59 18.09
N HIS A 116 1.70 -5.65 18.04
CA HIS A 116 0.96 -5.31 16.83
C HIS A 116 0.98 -3.81 16.51
N ALA A 117 0.92 -2.94 17.51
CA ALA A 117 1.07 -1.50 17.34
C ALA A 117 2.44 -1.15 16.72
N ASP A 118 3.52 -1.74 17.23
CA ASP A 118 4.87 -1.55 16.69
C ASP A 118 5.00 -2.05 15.25
N ARG A 119 4.34 -3.17 14.91
CA ARG A 119 4.31 -3.68 13.52
C ARG A 119 3.60 -2.71 12.57
N VAL A 120 2.50 -2.09 13.00
CA VAL A 120 1.78 -1.09 12.21
C VAL A 120 2.62 0.17 12.03
N PHE A 121 3.29 0.64 13.09
CA PHE A 121 4.21 1.76 13.02
C PHE A 121 5.35 1.49 12.02
N ASN A 122 5.98 0.32 12.11
CA ASN A 122 7.06 -0.07 11.18
C ASN A 122 6.55 -0.16 9.73
N LEU A 123 5.33 -0.66 9.51
CA LEU A 123 4.72 -0.67 8.18
C LEU A 123 4.52 0.75 7.64
N ALA A 124 4.01 1.68 8.47
CA ALA A 124 3.84 3.07 8.07
C ALA A 124 5.19 3.72 7.69
N TRP A 125 6.23 3.47 8.49
CA TRP A 125 7.58 3.92 8.19
C TRP A 125 8.11 3.36 6.87
N SER A 126 7.97 2.05 6.62
CA SER A 126 8.38 1.42 5.38
C SER A 126 7.64 1.99 4.15
N LEU A 127 6.33 2.26 4.27
CA LEU A 127 5.54 2.84 3.18
C LEU A 127 5.92 4.29 2.90
N SER A 128 6.23 5.09 3.94
CA SER A 128 6.73 6.46 3.77
C SER A 128 8.11 6.47 3.07
N GLY A 129 8.98 5.52 3.43
CA GLY A 129 10.25 5.29 2.74
C GLY A 129 10.06 4.95 1.27
N LEU A 130 9.15 4.01 0.96
CA LEU A 130 8.81 3.65 -0.42
C LEU A 130 8.28 4.85 -1.24
N GLY A 131 7.43 5.69 -0.63
CA GLY A 131 6.95 6.92 -1.28
C GLY A 131 8.06 7.91 -1.58
N THR A 132 9.00 8.06 -0.64
CA THR A 132 10.19 8.91 -0.83
C THR A 132 11.10 8.39 -1.95
N GLU A 133 11.35 7.09 -2.00
CA GLU A 133 12.12 6.45 -3.07
C GLU A 133 11.43 6.61 -4.44
N HIS A 134 10.10 6.46 -4.48
CA HIS A 134 9.32 6.65 -5.70
C HIS A 134 9.38 8.09 -6.21
N LEU A 135 9.29 9.08 -5.32
CA LEU A 135 9.48 10.49 -5.66
C LEU A 135 10.88 10.75 -6.18
N ALA A 136 11.93 10.30 -5.47
CA ALA A 136 13.32 10.48 -5.90
C ALA A 136 13.56 9.91 -7.30
N ALA A 137 13.08 8.69 -7.57
CA ALA A 137 13.20 8.06 -8.88
C ALA A 137 12.47 8.83 -10.01
N ALA A 138 11.37 9.53 -9.69
CA ALA A 138 10.67 10.36 -10.67
C ALA A 138 11.44 11.64 -11.01
N TYR A 139 12.08 12.27 -10.02
CA TYR A 139 12.89 13.49 -10.22
C TYR A 139 14.28 13.20 -10.81
N ASP A 140 14.87 12.05 -10.51
CA ASP A 140 16.17 11.63 -11.07
C ASP A 140 16.06 11.13 -12.52
N ARG A 141 14.85 10.97 -13.06
CA ARG A 141 14.67 10.55 -14.45
C ARG A 141 15.17 11.67 -15.37
N PRO A 142 16.24 11.46 -16.16
CA PRO A 142 16.74 12.49 -17.04
C PRO A 142 15.65 12.87 -18.05
N VAL A 143 15.31 14.16 -18.12
CA VAL A 143 14.50 14.71 -19.20
C VAL A 143 15.20 14.29 -20.48
N SER A 144 14.55 13.44 -21.27
CA SER A 144 15.09 13.05 -22.58
C SER A 144 15.25 14.33 -23.38
N ARG A 145 16.48 14.82 -23.46
CA ARG A 145 16.84 15.95 -24.31
C ARG A 145 16.41 15.54 -25.71
N PRO A 146 15.54 16.31 -26.41
CA PRO A 146 15.18 15.95 -27.77
C PRO A 146 16.47 15.71 -28.54
N ALA A 147 16.58 14.53 -29.16
CA ALA A 147 17.76 14.15 -29.93
C ALA A 147 18.08 15.31 -30.86
N ALA A 148 19.29 15.86 -30.74
CA ALA A 148 19.74 16.90 -31.65
C ALA A 148 19.53 16.38 -33.08
N PRO A 149 18.88 17.15 -33.96
CA PRO A 149 18.57 16.68 -35.31
C PRO A 149 19.84 16.13 -35.95
N HIS A 150 19.75 14.87 -36.40
CA HIS A 150 20.85 14.17 -37.06
C HIS A 150 21.42 15.07 -38.16
N GLN A 151 22.65 15.56 -37.97
CA GLN A 151 23.40 16.16 -39.07
C GLN A 151 23.58 15.07 -40.14
N PRO A 152 23.21 15.33 -41.40
CA PRO A 152 23.42 14.37 -42.47
C PRO A 152 24.92 14.07 -42.57
N ALA A 153 25.25 12.79 -42.62
CA ALA A 153 26.62 12.30 -42.76
C ALA A 153 27.27 12.96 -43.98
N LYS A 154 28.43 13.59 -43.79
CA LYS A 154 29.27 14.06 -44.90
C LYS A 154 29.76 12.82 -45.66
N THR A 155 29.21 12.62 -46.86
CA THR A 155 29.70 11.65 -47.84
C THR A 155 31.17 11.97 -48.17
N PRO A 156 32.10 11.01 -48.08
CA PRO A 156 33.45 11.20 -48.61
C PRO A 156 33.38 11.36 -50.13
N GLY A 157 33.82 12.52 -50.64
CA GLY A 157 33.87 12.78 -52.07
C GLY A 157 34.86 11.88 -52.79
N LEU A 158 34.43 11.24 -53.88
CA LEU A 158 35.31 10.56 -54.83
C LEU A 158 36.23 11.56 -55.53
N PRO A 159 37.50 11.19 -55.83
CA PRO A 159 38.41 12.04 -56.58
C PRO A 159 37.99 12.14 -58.06
N PRO A 160 38.11 13.32 -58.70
CA PRO A 160 37.81 13.46 -60.13
C PRO A 160 38.91 12.85 -61.00
N ALA A 161 38.50 12.07 -62.00
CA ALA A 161 39.35 11.59 -63.08
C ALA A 161 39.53 12.64 -64.18
N THR A 162 40.67 12.53 -64.85
CA THR A 162 41.37 13.44 -65.78
C THR A 162 40.66 13.81 -67.08
N THR A 163 40.95 15.01 -67.61
CA THR A 163 40.78 15.38 -69.02
C THR A 163 42.13 15.75 -69.66
N PRO A 164 42.47 15.24 -70.86
CA PRO A 164 43.74 15.53 -71.54
C PRO A 164 43.65 16.83 -72.35
N ARG A 165 44.76 17.60 -72.41
CA ARG A 165 44.90 18.79 -73.26
C ARG A 165 45.88 18.50 -74.41
N PRO A 166 45.46 18.56 -75.68
CA PRO A 166 46.35 18.46 -76.85
C PRO A 166 46.93 19.82 -77.24
N GLY A 167 48.18 19.82 -77.73
CA GLY A 167 48.72 20.90 -78.55
C GLY A 167 50.13 21.36 -78.21
N GLU A 168 51.14 20.51 -78.43
CA GLU A 168 52.52 20.94 -78.68
C GLU A 168 52.67 21.25 -80.18
N ALA A 169 53.10 22.46 -80.52
CA ALA A 169 53.60 22.81 -81.85
C ALA A 169 54.65 23.93 -81.76
N GLY A 170 55.92 23.52 -81.66
CA GLY A 170 57.12 24.18 -82.22
C GLY A 170 57.58 25.54 -81.62
N PRO A 171 58.82 26.00 -81.91
CA PRO A 171 59.57 25.69 -83.13
C PRO A 171 61.06 25.31 -82.96
N THR A 172 61.58 24.75 -84.05
CA THR A 172 62.98 24.77 -84.51
C THR A 172 63.61 26.16 -84.47
N ARG A 173 64.81 26.30 -83.88
CA ARG A 173 66.08 26.54 -84.60
C ARG A 173 67.28 26.43 -83.67
#